data_AF-A0A7J4T7S6-F1
#
_entry.id   AF-A0A7J4T7S6-F1
#
_cell.length_a   1.000
_cell.length_b   1.000
_cell.length_c   1.000
_cell.angle_alpha   90.00
_cell.angle_beta   90.00
_cell.angle_gamma   90.00
#
_symmetry.space_group_name_H-M   'P 1'
#
loop_
_entity.id
_entity.type
_entity.pdbx_description
1 polymer ?
#
loop_
_entity_poly.entity_id
_entity_poly.type
_entity_poly.pdbx_seq_one_letter_code
_entity_poly.pdbx_strand_id
1 'polypeptide(L)'
;MQRKSSAPLMAVLFLMASLSGCFGEGDSPMPADEEIEVEFESYSVVAPVDTGINVYHDRFRLNETYPDWLIEGLGVTMTCNLTQEGTWQERYEADKTDCWDLITQDDIVYFPGTRIIGTSKDPQTNIPILDDPNDGHGTAVTGAVLDANPNAVIFFVEGFSDEAVEAAANQPLVDIITTSFGPIGSIPVPGIEDATRVAVVEEYKIHTGASDNTPSPAVQDSTAGPPWSIGVSGYAEEGDDQKETMSGSYPDVAADWTQNLPNHDDTDGYHETSGTSFATPRTAGILSLVLTMLRSDAKDNLTGASDVYNRSGLLVQGGNISISNADIRHALNLSGWYPSFTTWDPSAGTMPISPVAPCTQVGWGVVNMSNVMPIYEHLAGISTMPDRPADVELCMETNQNIREAYWT
;
A
#
# COMPACT_ATOMS: atom_id res chain seq x y z
N MET A 1 -53.28 8.05 63.10
CA MET A 1 -53.05 6.67 62.61
C MET A 1 -52.21 6.77 61.35
N GLN A 2 -51.16 5.93 61.25
CA GLN A 2 -50.08 5.86 60.25
C GLN A 2 -50.53 6.10 58.79
N ARG A 3 -49.73 6.62 57.83
CA ARG A 3 -48.29 6.95 57.72
C ARG A 3 -48.09 7.84 56.46
N LYS A 4 -47.20 8.85 56.56
CA LYS A 4 -46.15 9.32 55.62
C LYS A 4 -46.50 9.54 54.13
N SER A 5 -45.96 10.51 53.39
CA SER A 5 -44.97 11.58 53.59
C SER A 5 -44.78 12.23 52.20
N SER A 6 -45.09 13.50 52.05
CA SER A 6 -44.54 14.34 50.97
C SER A 6 -44.61 15.79 51.44
N ALA A 7 -43.44 16.39 51.65
CA ALA A 7 -43.28 17.80 51.89
C ALA A 7 -42.00 18.28 51.18
N PRO A 8 -41.97 19.54 50.73
CA PRO A 8 -41.31 19.92 49.49
C PRO A 8 -40.05 20.78 49.69
N LEU A 9 -39.37 20.95 48.57
CA LEU A 9 -38.42 21.99 48.17
C LEU A 9 -38.57 23.34 48.92
N MET A 10 -37.48 23.87 49.48
CA MET A 10 -37.33 25.32 49.71
C MET A 10 -35.85 25.75 49.84
N ALA A 11 -35.40 26.44 48.79
CA ALA A 11 -34.53 27.63 48.76
C ALA A 11 -33.24 27.70 49.60
N VAL A 12 -32.10 27.82 48.90
CA VAL A 12 -31.17 28.94 49.09
C VAL A 12 -30.70 29.42 47.72
N LEU A 13 -31.10 30.64 47.37
CA LEU A 13 -30.56 31.48 46.30
C LEU A 13 -29.75 32.60 46.98
N PHE A 14 -28.91 33.30 46.18
CA PHE A 14 -27.96 34.38 46.52
C PHE A 14 -26.53 33.86 46.76
N LEU A 15 -25.49 34.31 46.06
CA LEU A 15 -25.21 35.59 45.41
C LEU A 15 -24.10 35.39 44.36
N MET A 16 -24.17 36.13 43.26
CA MET A 16 -23.08 36.96 42.68
C MET A 16 -23.30 37.09 41.17
N ALA A 17 -23.90 38.22 40.79
CA ALA A 17 -23.85 38.76 39.45
C ALA A 17 -22.54 39.52 39.30
N SER A 18 -21.71 39.14 38.32
CA SER A 18 -20.89 40.04 37.51
C SER A 18 -19.98 39.21 36.62
N LEU A 19 -20.29 39.15 35.32
CA LEU A 19 -19.37 39.40 34.21
C LEU A 19 -20.11 39.06 32.90
N SER A 20 -20.62 40.12 32.27
CA SER A 20 -20.89 40.19 30.84
C SER A 20 -19.56 40.11 30.07
N GLY A 21 -19.45 39.25 29.05
CA GLY A 21 -18.33 39.29 28.11
C GLY A 21 -18.20 38.09 27.17
N CYS A 22 -18.65 38.31 25.93
CA CYS A 22 -18.18 37.77 24.63
C CYS A 22 -18.15 36.27 24.31
N PHE A 23 -18.70 36.00 23.12
CA PHE A 23 -18.47 34.85 22.24
C PHE A 23 -17.01 34.38 22.22
N GLY A 24 -16.80 33.08 22.35
CA GLY A 24 -15.56 32.40 22.03
C GLY A 24 -15.90 30.99 21.54
N GLU A 25 -15.66 30.75 20.25
CA GLU A 25 -15.47 29.42 19.68
C GLU A 25 -14.58 28.60 20.60
N GLY A 26 -15.08 27.47 21.08
CA GLY A 26 -14.26 26.46 21.73
C GLY A 26 -14.03 25.34 20.73
N ASP A 27 -12.92 25.43 19.99
CA ASP A 27 -12.32 24.29 19.31
C ASP A 27 -12.14 23.18 20.35
N SER A 28 -12.95 22.13 20.23
CA SER A 28 -12.59 20.85 20.82
C SER A 28 -11.50 20.28 19.93
N PRO A 29 -10.28 20.02 20.44
CA PRO A 29 -9.28 19.37 19.63
C PRO A 29 -9.85 18.01 19.22
N MET A 30 -9.89 17.75 17.91
CA MET A 30 -9.94 16.39 17.42
C MET A 30 -8.80 15.60 18.08
N PRO A 31 -9.01 14.34 18.47
CA PRO A 31 -7.90 13.52 18.91
C PRO A 31 -6.87 13.51 17.77
N ALA A 32 -5.65 13.95 18.08
CA ALA A 32 -4.54 13.83 17.17
C ALA A 32 -4.36 12.34 16.86
N ASP A 33 -4.20 12.01 15.58
CA ASP A 33 -3.72 10.69 15.18
C ASP A 33 -2.43 10.41 15.95
N GLU A 34 -2.43 9.38 16.79
CA GLU A 34 -1.21 8.90 17.42
C GLU A 34 -0.34 8.31 16.31
N GLU A 35 0.60 9.12 15.79
CA GLU A 35 1.71 8.62 15.00
C GLU A 35 2.41 7.55 15.83
N ILE A 36 2.32 6.30 15.39
CA ILE A 36 2.98 5.18 16.04
C ILE A 36 4.49 5.34 15.81
N GLU A 37 5.18 6.04 16.71
CA GLU A 37 6.63 6.14 16.72
C GLU A 37 7.21 4.79 17.21
N VAL A 38 7.41 3.86 16.27
CA VAL A 38 8.12 2.61 16.53
C VAL A 38 9.53 2.72 15.97
N GLU A 39 10.52 2.60 16.85
CA GLU A 39 11.93 2.46 16.50
C GLU A 39 12.13 1.04 15.91
N PHE A 40 11.91 0.89 14.60
CA PHE A 40 12.02 -0.41 13.93
C PHE A 40 13.48 -0.72 13.55
N GLU A 41 14.09 -1.69 14.23
CA GLU A 41 15.29 -2.38 13.71
C GLU A 41 14.95 -3.38 12.58
N SER A 42 13.66 -3.57 12.28
CA SER A 42 13.15 -4.50 11.26
C SER A 42 12.67 -3.74 10.03
N TYR A 43 12.87 -4.33 8.85
CA TYR A 43 12.47 -3.72 7.59
C TYR A 43 11.41 -4.58 6.88
N SER A 44 10.67 -3.94 5.98
CA SER A 44 10.00 -4.63 4.88
C SER A 44 10.42 -3.99 3.57
N VAL A 45 10.67 -4.81 2.56
CA VAL A 45 11.10 -4.37 1.23
C VAL A 45 9.92 -4.50 0.28
N VAL A 46 9.46 -3.36 -0.24
CA VAL A 46 8.40 -3.28 -1.25
C VAL A 46 9.03 -2.92 -2.59
N ALA A 47 8.61 -3.60 -3.65
CA ALA A 47 9.04 -3.34 -5.01
C ALA A 47 7.88 -2.81 -5.87
N PRO A 48 7.71 -1.49 -5.95
CA PRO A 48 6.93 -0.87 -7.01
C PRO A 48 7.59 -1.10 -8.36
N VAL A 49 6.80 -1.55 -9.33
CA VAL A 49 7.21 -1.72 -10.74
C VAL A 49 6.44 -0.69 -11.57
N ASP A 50 7.11 0.33 -12.11
CA ASP A 50 6.45 1.50 -12.71
C ASP A 50 7.34 2.36 -13.64
N THR A 51 6.91 3.55 -14.08
CA THR A 51 7.55 4.42 -15.11
C THR A 51 8.93 4.96 -14.78
N GLY A 52 9.20 5.21 -13.50
CA GLY A 52 10.34 5.97 -13.01
C GLY A 52 10.02 6.58 -11.64
N ILE A 53 11.01 7.15 -10.96
CA ILE A 53 10.81 7.76 -9.65
C ILE A 53 11.68 9.00 -9.44
N ASN A 54 11.08 10.05 -8.90
CA ASN A 54 11.77 11.26 -8.48
C ASN A 54 12.46 11.05 -7.12
N VAL A 55 13.67 10.48 -7.15
CA VAL A 55 14.49 10.22 -5.95
C VAL A 55 14.87 11.48 -5.16
N TYR A 56 14.69 12.67 -5.73
CA TYR A 56 14.99 13.95 -5.08
C TYR A 56 13.89 14.45 -4.16
N HIS A 57 12.69 13.88 -4.26
CA HIS A 57 11.54 14.33 -3.51
C HIS A 57 11.72 14.08 -2.01
N ASP A 58 11.38 15.08 -1.19
CA ASP A 58 11.57 15.08 0.26
C ASP A 58 10.80 13.94 0.94
N ARG A 59 9.71 13.47 0.32
CA ARG A 59 8.94 12.28 0.77
C ARG A 59 9.81 11.03 0.90
N PHE A 60 10.85 10.89 0.08
CA PHE A 60 11.70 9.71 0.05
C PHE A 60 12.96 9.85 0.90
N ARG A 61 13.14 10.97 1.60
CA ARG A 61 14.33 11.19 2.44
C ARG A 61 14.43 10.19 3.58
N LEU A 62 15.68 9.81 3.86
CA LEU A 62 16.08 8.97 4.97
C LEU A 62 17.25 9.66 5.68
N ASN A 63 17.13 9.85 7.00
CA ASN A 63 18.17 10.52 7.79
C ASN A 63 19.39 9.65 8.08
N GLU A 64 19.33 8.37 7.71
CA GLU A 64 20.36 7.37 7.92
C GLU A 64 20.66 6.61 6.62
N THR A 65 21.70 5.78 6.66
CA THR A 65 22.03 4.86 5.58
C THR A 65 21.55 3.47 5.93
N TYR A 66 21.10 2.71 4.93
CA TYR A 66 20.74 1.31 5.14
C TYR A 66 21.94 0.47 5.59
N PRO A 67 21.71 -0.59 6.38
CA PRO A 67 22.79 -1.47 6.83
C PRO A 67 23.39 -2.27 5.67
N ASP A 68 24.68 -2.58 5.77
CA ASP A 68 25.45 -3.28 4.72
C ASP A 68 24.79 -4.58 4.26
N TRP A 69 24.20 -5.36 5.18
CA TRP A 69 23.55 -6.62 4.82
C TRP A 69 22.38 -6.44 3.85
N LEU A 70 21.66 -5.31 3.93
CA LEU A 70 20.53 -5.01 3.07
C LEU A 70 21.02 -4.53 1.69
N ILE A 71 22.03 -3.66 1.68
CA ILE A 71 22.66 -3.15 0.45
C ILE A 71 23.32 -4.29 -0.33
N GLU A 72 24.14 -5.10 0.33
CA GLU A 72 24.80 -6.28 -0.26
C GLU A 72 23.77 -7.35 -0.65
N GLY A 73 22.76 -7.59 0.20
CA GLY A 73 21.74 -8.60 -0.04
C GLY A 73 20.79 -8.26 -1.18
N LEU A 74 20.56 -6.97 -1.46
CA LEU A 74 19.85 -6.50 -2.66
C LEU A 74 20.76 -6.47 -3.91
N GLY A 75 22.06 -6.73 -3.76
CA GLY A 75 22.99 -6.81 -4.87
C GLY A 75 23.31 -5.45 -5.51
N VAL A 76 23.33 -4.38 -4.70
CA VAL A 76 23.66 -3.03 -5.18
C VAL A 76 25.02 -3.03 -5.90
N THR A 77 25.02 -2.57 -7.16
CA THR A 77 26.21 -2.49 -8.02
C THR A 77 26.79 -1.08 -8.08
N MET A 78 25.96 -0.07 -7.82
CA MET A 78 26.31 1.33 -7.94
C MET A 78 25.72 2.16 -6.78
N THR A 79 26.41 3.23 -6.40
CA THR A 79 25.90 4.17 -5.40
C THR A 79 26.00 5.59 -5.95
N CYS A 80 24.88 6.31 -5.92
CA CYS A 80 24.78 7.69 -6.37
C CYS A 80 24.55 8.64 -5.20
N ASN A 81 25.54 9.49 -4.90
CA ASN A 81 25.38 10.52 -3.87
C ASN A 81 24.68 11.74 -4.48
N LEU A 82 23.39 11.88 -4.18
CA LEU A 82 22.54 12.91 -4.77
C LEU A 82 22.73 14.27 -4.10
N THR A 83 22.70 15.33 -4.90
CA THR A 83 22.66 16.72 -4.44
C THR A 83 21.35 16.98 -3.68
N GLN A 84 21.45 17.58 -2.48
CA GLN A 84 20.32 17.77 -1.56
C GLN A 84 19.74 19.19 -1.54
N GLU A 85 20.37 20.12 -2.26
CA GLU A 85 20.07 21.55 -2.21
C GLU A 85 19.75 22.06 -3.62
N GLY A 86 18.88 23.08 -3.69
CA GLY A 86 18.39 23.65 -4.94
C GLY A 86 17.09 23.01 -5.43
N THR A 87 16.61 23.51 -6.57
CA THR A 87 15.43 23.02 -7.30
C THR A 87 15.68 21.63 -7.89
N TRP A 88 14.61 20.94 -8.28
CA TRP A 88 14.69 19.64 -8.97
C TRP A 88 15.68 19.67 -10.15
N GLN A 89 15.56 20.65 -11.04
CA GLN A 89 16.42 20.78 -12.21
C GLN A 89 17.89 21.05 -11.84
N GLU A 90 18.15 21.86 -10.81
CA GLU A 90 19.51 22.14 -10.35
C GLU A 90 20.17 20.89 -9.77
N ARG A 91 19.42 20.08 -9.02
CA ARG A 91 19.91 18.80 -8.47
C ARG A 91 20.19 17.80 -9.60
N TYR A 92 19.26 17.63 -10.53
CA TYR A 92 19.44 16.76 -11.70
C TYR A 92 20.69 17.11 -12.50
N GLU A 93 20.87 18.38 -12.87
CA GLU A 93 22.04 18.82 -13.65
C GLU A 93 23.36 18.69 -12.87
N ALA A 94 23.33 18.86 -11.55
CA ALA A 94 24.52 18.68 -10.70
C ALA A 94 24.98 17.22 -10.65
N ASP A 95 24.04 16.27 -10.62
CA ASP A 95 24.35 14.84 -10.48
C ASP A 95 24.46 14.12 -11.83
N LYS A 96 24.15 14.80 -12.93
CA LYS A 96 24.04 14.21 -14.28
C LYS A 96 25.27 13.41 -14.69
N THR A 97 26.46 14.00 -14.67
CA THR A 97 27.68 13.36 -15.19
C THR A 97 28.23 12.27 -14.28
N ASP A 98 27.96 12.40 -12.97
CA ASP A 98 28.59 11.59 -11.93
C ASP A 98 27.66 10.46 -11.43
N CYS A 99 26.37 10.53 -11.77
CA CYS A 99 25.37 9.50 -11.51
C CYS A 99 24.58 9.14 -12.77
N TRP A 100 23.68 10.01 -13.24
CA TRP A 100 22.65 9.64 -14.22
C TRP A 100 23.18 9.16 -15.57
N ASP A 101 24.24 9.80 -16.09
CA ASP A 101 24.89 9.42 -17.36
C ASP A 101 25.66 8.08 -17.28
N LEU A 102 25.82 7.51 -16.08
CA LEU A 102 26.57 6.28 -15.83
C LEU A 102 25.69 5.06 -15.59
N ILE A 103 24.44 5.23 -15.19
CA ILE A 103 23.53 4.12 -14.86
C ILE A 103 23.18 3.35 -16.14
N THR A 104 23.23 2.02 -16.04
CA THR A 104 22.82 1.10 -17.10
C THR A 104 21.65 0.23 -16.66
N GLN A 105 21.05 -0.51 -17.61
CA GLN A 105 19.94 -1.43 -17.35
C GLN A 105 20.34 -2.64 -16.47
N ASP A 106 21.64 -2.89 -16.29
CA ASP A 106 22.15 -3.97 -15.46
C ASP A 106 22.42 -3.53 -14.01
N ASP A 107 22.33 -2.22 -13.74
CA ASP A 107 22.68 -1.68 -12.43
C ASP A 107 21.54 -1.81 -11.41
N ILE A 108 21.93 -2.03 -10.16
CA ILE A 108 21.10 -1.84 -8.98
C ILE A 108 21.74 -0.69 -8.21
N VAL A 109 21.06 0.45 -8.18
CA VAL A 109 21.60 1.73 -7.72
C VAL A 109 21.04 2.05 -6.34
N TYR A 110 21.92 2.28 -5.37
CA TYR A 110 21.54 2.84 -4.09
C TYR A 110 21.71 4.36 -4.10
N PHE A 111 20.72 5.08 -3.59
CA PHE A 111 20.74 6.54 -3.41
C PHE A 111 20.81 6.87 -1.91
N PRO A 112 22.00 7.03 -1.31
CA PRO A 112 22.15 7.30 0.12
C PRO A 112 21.43 8.58 0.54
N GLY A 113 20.84 8.56 1.74
CA GLY A 113 19.98 9.65 2.22
C GLY A 113 18.54 9.58 1.68
N THR A 114 18.21 8.52 0.93
CA THR A 114 16.85 8.22 0.50
C THR A 114 16.46 6.79 0.88
N ARG A 115 15.17 6.49 0.75
CA ARG A 115 14.62 5.15 0.95
C ARG A 115 14.78 4.22 -0.26
N ILE A 116 15.36 4.71 -1.35
CA ILE A 116 15.27 4.10 -2.67
C ILE A 116 16.55 3.33 -3.02
N ILE A 117 16.35 2.09 -3.45
CA ILE A 117 17.28 1.29 -4.23
C ILE A 117 16.57 0.98 -5.55
N GLY A 118 17.14 1.37 -6.67
CA GLY A 118 16.46 1.33 -7.97
C GLY A 118 17.18 0.46 -8.99
N THR A 119 16.43 -0.10 -9.94
CA THR A 119 16.97 -0.71 -11.15
C THR A 119 16.02 -0.42 -12.32
N SER A 120 16.54 -0.38 -13.54
CA SER A 120 15.70 -0.22 -14.74
C SER A 120 15.66 -1.50 -15.54
N LYS A 121 14.47 -1.81 -16.04
CA LYS A 121 14.23 -2.81 -17.08
C LYS A 121 13.48 -2.22 -18.28
N ASP A 122 13.29 -0.90 -18.35
CA ASP A 122 12.75 -0.24 -19.54
C ASP A 122 13.87 0.01 -20.57
N PRO A 123 13.89 -0.68 -21.72
CA PRO A 123 14.90 -0.46 -22.76
C PRO A 123 14.74 0.89 -23.50
N GLN A 124 13.66 1.63 -23.28
CA GLN A 124 13.34 2.89 -23.97
C GLN A 124 13.69 4.14 -23.17
N THR A 125 13.96 4.00 -21.87
CA THR A 125 14.34 5.13 -21.02
C THR A 125 15.71 5.68 -21.38
N ASN A 126 15.86 7.00 -21.28
CA ASN A 126 17.14 7.70 -21.48
C ASN A 126 17.80 8.10 -20.15
N ILE A 127 17.08 7.98 -19.04
CA ILE A 127 17.51 8.36 -17.69
C ILE A 127 17.08 7.25 -16.72
N PRO A 128 17.73 6.07 -16.76
CA PRO A 128 17.28 4.90 -16.00
C PRO A 128 16.98 5.22 -14.53
N ILE A 129 15.87 4.70 -14.03
CA ILE A 129 15.25 4.86 -12.71
C ILE A 129 14.60 6.23 -12.49
N LEU A 130 15.19 7.31 -12.99
CA LEU A 130 14.67 8.66 -12.75
C LEU A 130 13.42 8.92 -13.57
N ASP A 131 12.39 9.45 -12.93
CA ASP A 131 11.11 9.75 -13.58
C ASP A 131 11.27 10.70 -14.79
N ASP A 132 10.50 10.45 -15.85
CA ASP A 132 10.39 11.39 -16.97
C ASP A 132 9.62 12.64 -16.47
N PRO A 133 10.09 13.86 -16.69
CA PRO A 133 9.32 15.06 -16.35
C PRO A 133 7.90 15.13 -16.94
N ASN A 134 7.58 14.31 -17.94
CA ASN A 134 6.25 14.21 -18.55
C ASN A 134 5.41 13.02 -18.05
N ASP A 135 5.99 12.12 -17.24
CA ASP A 135 5.32 10.94 -16.69
C ASP A 135 5.75 10.77 -15.22
N GLY A 136 4.86 11.10 -14.29
CA GLY A 136 5.14 11.13 -12.85
C GLY A 136 4.57 9.96 -12.06
N HIS A 137 4.12 8.93 -12.77
CA HIS A 137 3.26 7.91 -12.19
C HIS A 137 3.97 7.11 -11.09
N GLY A 138 5.20 6.63 -11.34
CA GLY A 138 5.96 5.85 -10.36
C GLY A 138 6.36 6.62 -9.10
N THR A 139 6.54 7.95 -9.18
CA THR A 139 6.70 8.81 -8.00
C THR A 139 5.47 8.77 -7.09
N ALA A 140 4.27 8.97 -7.65
CA ALA A 140 3.03 8.93 -6.87
C ALA A 140 2.75 7.52 -6.31
N VAL A 141 2.94 6.48 -7.13
CA VAL A 141 2.78 5.07 -6.73
C VAL A 141 3.69 4.72 -5.54
N THR A 142 4.95 5.12 -5.58
CA THR A 142 5.88 4.89 -4.46
C THR A 142 5.50 5.71 -3.23
N GLY A 143 5.01 6.93 -3.43
CA GLY A 143 4.44 7.76 -2.37
C GLY A 143 3.31 7.03 -1.62
N ALA A 144 2.38 6.41 -2.35
CA ALA A 144 1.26 5.68 -1.75
C ALA A 144 1.69 4.49 -0.88
N VAL A 145 2.78 3.79 -1.25
CA VAL A 145 3.39 2.76 -0.38
C VAL A 145 3.85 3.39 0.94
N LEU A 146 4.60 4.49 0.86
CA LEU A 146 5.21 5.14 2.03
C LEU A 146 4.20 5.89 2.90
N ASP A 147 3.08 6.34 2.32
CA ASP A 147 1.97 6.90 3.09
C ASP A 147 1.37 5.86 4.03
N ALA A 148 1.44 4.56 3.69
CA ALA A 148 0.95 3.50 4.57
C ALA A 148 2.06 2.94 5.47
N ASN A 149 3.28 2.75 4.93
CA ASN A 149 4.45 2.38 5.72
C ASN A 149 5.60 3.36 5.47
N PRO A 150 5.73 4.41 6.31
CA PRO A 150 6.82 5.37 6.19
C PRO A 150 8.20 4.74 6.33
N ASN A 151 8.32 3.53 6.90
CA ASN A 151 9.59 2.84 7.14
C ASN A 151 9.91 1.75 6.11
N ALA A 152 9.09 1.57 5.08
CA ALA A 152 9.38 0.60 4.03
C ALA A 152 10.68 0.94 3.29
N VAL A 153 11.43 -0.10 2.95
CA VAL A 153 12.53 -0.03 2.00
C VAL A 153 11.94 -0.18 0.61
N ILE A 154 12.30 0.72 -0.30
CA ILE A 154 11.80 0.69 -1.67
C ILE A 154 12.87 0.09 -2.57
N PHE A 155 12.57 -1.08 -3.16
CA PHE A 155 13.32 -1.64 -4.28
C PHE A 155 12.57 -1.31 -5.58
N PHE A 156 12.77 -0.11 -6.10
CA PHE A 156 12.04 0.38 -7.26
C PHE A 156 12.53 -0.30 -8.54
N VAL A 157 11.60 -0.72 -9.39
CA VAL A 157 11.92 -1.29 -10.71
C VAL A 157 11.23 -0.47 -11.79
N GLU A 158 12.02 0.21 -12.62
CA GLU A 158 11.49 0.94 -13.78
C GLU A 158 11.10 -0.04 -14.90
N GLY A 159 9.86 0.02 -15.38
CA GLY A 159 9.35 -0.73 -16.53
C GLY A 159 7.93 -1.26 -16.32
N PHE A 160 7.32 -1.71 -17.43
CA PHE A 160 5.97 -2.29 -17.46
C PHE A 160 5.93 -3.71 -18.03
N SER A 161 7.09 -4.36 -18.19
CA SER A 161 7.20 -5.66 -18.82
C SER A 161 7.25 -6.80 -17.81
N ASP A 162 7.09 -8.02 -18.32
CA ASP A 162 7.31 -9.25 -17.57
C ASP A 162 8.75 -9.31 -17.05
N GLU A 163 9.75 -8.83 -17.79
CA GLU A 163 11.13 -8.77 -17.29
C GLU A 163 11.30 -7.83 -16.09
N ALA A 164 10.54 -6.72 -16.04
CA ALA A 164 10.55 -5.81 -14.89
C ALA A 164 9.94 -6.49 -13.64
N VAL A 165 8.80 -7.16 -13.82
CA VAL A 165 8.16 -7.91 -12.73
C VAL A 165 9.05 -9.09 -12.30
N GLU A 166 9.68 -9.80 -13.23
CA GLU A 166 10.61 -10.89 -12.93
C GLU A 166 11.88 -10.40 -12.21
N ALA A 167 12.37 -9.20 -12.51
CA ALA A 167 13.49 -8.62 -11.78
C ALA A 167 13.14 -8.40 -10.30
N ALA A 168 11.93 -7.89 -10.00
CA ALA A 168 11.42 -7.79 -8.64
C ALA A 168 11.14 -9.18 -8.02
N ALA A 169 10.64 -10.13 -8.81
CA ALA A 169 10.35 -11.51 -8.39
C ALA A 169 11.61 -12.26 -7.98
N ASN A 170 12.72 -12.09 -8.70
CA ASN A 170 13.97 -12.80 -8.42
C ASN A 170 14.84 -12.12 -7.35
N GLN A 171 14.49 -10.92 -6.88
CA GLN A 171 15.24 -10.21 -5.83
C GLN A 171 15.01 -10.83 -4.44
N PRO A 172 15.97 -11.56 -3.82
CA PRO A 172 15.67 -12.42 -2.67
C PRO A 172 15.13 -11.73 -1.43
N LEU A 173 15.42 -10.43 -1.24
CA LEU A 173 15.00 -9.65 -0.08
C LEU A 173 13.66 -8.92 -0.24
N VAL A 174 13.04 -8.92 -1.43
CA VAL A 174 11.73 -8.30 -1.67
C VAL A 174 10.62 -9.13 -1.02
N ASP A 175 9.73 -8.47 -0.27
CA ASP A 175 8.56 -9.08 0.37
C ASP A 175 7.31 -9.02 -0.51
N ILE A 176 7.10 -7.82 -1.07
CA ILE A 176 5.87 -7.43 -1.74
C ILE A 176 6.23 -6.76 -3.06
N ILE A 177 5.60 -7.20 -4.13
CA ILE A 177 5.67 -6.55 -5.44
C ILE A 177 4.32 -5.89 -5.69
N THR A 178 4.33 -4.64 -6.17
CA THR A 178 3.11 -3.93 -6.54
C THR A 178 3.19 -3.45 -7.98
N THR A 179 2.17 -3.79 -8.78
CA THR A 179 2.03 -3.38 -10.17
C THR A 179 0.81 -2.47 -10.32
N SER A 180 1.06 -1.21 -10.68
CA SER A 180 0.04 -0.16 -10.76
C SER A 180 -0.34 0.19 -12.20
N PHE A 181 -0.17 -0.77 -13.10
CA PHE A 181 -0.40 -0.63 -14.53
C PHE A 181 -1.23 -1.81 -15.04
N GLY A 182 -1.93 -1.60 -16.14
CA GLY A 182 -2.77 -2.62 -16.75
C GLY A 182 -3.42 -2.11 -18.03
N PRO A 183 -3.83 -3.02 -18.92
CA PRO A 183 -4.48 -2.65 -20.16
C PRO A 183 -5.90 -2.14 -19.90
N ILE A 184 -6.25 -0.97 -20.43
CA ILE A 184 -7.58 -0.38 -20.28
C ILE A 184 -8.67 -1.36 -20.72
N GLY A 185 -9.68 -1.53 -19.87
CA GLY A 185 -10.78 -2.46 -20.05
C GLY A 185 -10.44 -3.91 -19.68
N SER A 186 -9.32 -4.14 -19.01
CA SER A 186 -8.78 -5.47 -18.69
C SER A 186 -8.67 -6.33 -19.94
N ILE A 187 -8.11 -5.76 -21.02
CA ILE A 187 -7.83 -6.53 -22.24
C ILE A 187 -6.74 -7.55 -21.90
N PRO A 188 -6.91 -8.86 -22.17
CA PRO A 188 -5.92 -9.84 -21.77
C PRO A 188 -4.62 -9.61 -22.54
N VAL A 189 -3.56 -9.22 -21.84
CA VAL A 189 -2.20 -9.10 -22.39
C VAL A 189 -1.34 -10.14 -21.68
N PRO A 190 -0.85 -11.17 -22.40
CA PRO A 190 -0.07 -12.24 -21.80
C PRO A 190 1.35 -11.80 -21.43
N GLY A 191 1.96 -12.51 -20.48
CA GLY A 191 3.34 -12.34 -20.01
C GLY A 191 3.44 -11.90 -18.55
N ILE A 192 2.72 -10.84 -18.17
CA ILE A 192 2.78 -10.29 -16.79
C ILE A 192 2.26 -11.30 -15.76
N GLU A 193 1.24 -12.09 -16.12
CA GLU A 193 0.73 -13.16 -15.27
C GLU A 193 1.81 -14.21 -14.96
N ASP A 194 2.67 -14.56 -15.93
CA ASP A 194 3.72 -15.55 -15.72
C ASP A 194 4.78 -15.02 -14.75
N ALA A 195 5.18 -13.75 -14.88
CA ALA A 195 6.12 -13.10 -13.97
C ALA A 195 5.56 -12.97 -12.54
N THR A 196 4.27 -12.61 -12.40
CA THR A 196 3.61 -12.57 -11.08
C THR A 196 3.45 -13.97 -10.47
N ARG A 197 3.30 -15.01 -11.31
CA ARG A 197 3.29 -16.41 -10.86
C ARG A 197 4.63 -16.80 -10.28
N VAL A 198 5.74 -16.43 -10.91
CA VAL A 198 7.09 -16.63 -10.36
C VAL A 198 7.20 -15.97 -9.00
N ALA A 199 6.84 -14.68 -8.90
CA ALA A 199 6.92 -13.95 -7.63
C ALA A 199 6.17 -14.63 -6.48
N VAL A 200 4.94 -15.09 -6.73
CA VAL A 200 4.06 -15.58 -5.67
C VAL A 200 4.19 -17.07 -5.41
N VAL A 201 4.23 -17.88 -6.47
CA VAL A 201 4.16 -19.34 -6.37
C VAL A 201 5.54 -19.95 -6.22
N GLU A 202 6.55 -19.38 -6.89
CA GLU A 202 7.92 -19.91 -6.88
C GLU A 202 8.76 -19.22 -5.81
N GLU A 203 8.63 -17.90 -5.66
CA GLU A 203 9.43 -17.08 -4.74
C GLU A 203 8.68 -16.70 -3.45
N TYR A 204 7.43 -17.16 -3.30
CA TYR A 204 6.62 -17.06 -2.07
C TYR A 204 6.34 -15.63 -1.58
N LYS A 205 6.43 -14.64 -2.47
CA LYS A 205 6.19 -13.22 -2.17
C LYS A 205 4.71 -12.87 -2.23
N ILE A 206 4.36 -11.67 -1.77
CA ILE A 206 3.04 -11.08 -2.01
C ILE A 206 3.09 -10.28 -3.31
N HIS A 207 2.03 -10.37 -4.11
CA HIS A 207 1.82 -9.48 -5.25
C HIS A 207 0.47 -8.77 -5.11
N THR A 208 0.48 -7.45 -5.24
CA THR A 208 -0.73 -6.62 -5.37
C THR A 208 -0.79 -6.05 -6.79
N GLY A 209 -1.88 -6.31 -7.51
CA GLY A 209 -2.09 -5.85 -8.87
C GLY A 209 -3.31 -4.93 -8.99
N ALA A 210 -3.16 -3.84 -9.73
CA ALA A 210 -4.22 -2.87 -9.96
C ALA A 210 -5.29 -3.44 -10.90
N SER A 211 -6.54 -3.42 -10.44
CA SER A 211 -7.66 -3.68 -11.34
C SER A 211 -7.85 -2.52 -12.30
N ASP A 212 -8.58 -2.74 -13.39
CA ASP A 212 -8.84 -1.66 -14.35
C ASP A 212 -9.66 -0.52 -13.74
N ASN A 213 -9.38 0.72 -14.17
CA ASN A 213 -10.07 1.91 -13.69
C ASN A 213 -11.53 2.02 -14.20
N THR A 214 -12.00 1.09 -15.03
CA THR A 214 -13.38 0.98 -15.50
C THR A 214 -14.08 -0.24 -14.85
N PRO A 215 -15.40 -0.44 -15.04
CA PRO A 215 -16.13 -1.55 -14.43
C PRO A 215 -15.78 -2.94 -14.97
N SER A 216 -14.75 -3.04 -15.83
CA SER A 216 -14.27 -4.29 -16.38
C SER A 216 -13.95 -5.31 -15.28
N PRO A 217 -14.27 -6.60 -15.47
CA PRO A 217 -13.92 -7.63 -14.49
C PRO A 217 -12.40 -7.75 -14.32
N ALA A 218 -11.93 -7.65 -13.09
CA ALA A 218 -10.53 -7.86 -12.72
C ALA A 218 -10.04 -9.26 -13.10
N VAL A 219 -10.94 -10.25 -13.16
CA VAL A 219 -10.66 -11.67 -13.50
C VAL A 219 -9.74 -11.83 -14.72
N GLN A 220 -9.91 -11.02 -15.76
CA GLN A 220 -9.18 -11.12 -17.03
C GLN A 220 -8.00 -10.14 -17.14
N ASP A 221 -7.80 -9.30 -16.12
CA ASP A 221 -6.66 -8.39 -16.02
C ASP A 221 -5.39 -9.19 -15.72
N SER A 222 -4.28 -8.94 -16.42
CA SER A 222 -3.06 -9.74 -16.23
C SER A 222 -2.29 -9.42 -14.93
N THR A 223 -2.63 -8.34 -14.23
CA THR A 223 -2.01 -7.99 -12.94
C THR A 223 -2.89 -8.40 -11.77
N ALA A 224 -4.17 -8.01 -11.80
CA ALA A 224 -5.13 -8.23 -10.73
C ALA A 224 -5.86 -9.57 -10.86
N GLY A 225 -6.05 -10.08 -12.08
CA GLY A 225 -6.83 -11.27 -12.37
C GLY A 225 -6.19 -12.61 -12.02
N PRO A 226 -4.87 -12.82 -12.09
CA PRO A 226 -4.30 -14.13 -11.81
C PRO A 226 -4.60 -14.59 -10.38
N PRO A 227 -4.97 -15.87 -10.15
CA PRO A 227 -5.44 -16.36 -8.85
C PRO A 227 -4.41 -16.29 -7.72
N TRP A 228 -3.13 -16.10 -8.06
CA TRP A 228 -2.05 -15.88 -7.11
C TRP A 228 -1.79 -14.40 -6.84
N SER A 229 -2.44 -13.44 -7.49
CA SER A 229 -2.31 -11.99 -7.21
C SER A 229 -3.40 -11.50 -6.27
N ILE A 230 -3.13 -10.47 -5.47
CA ILE A 230 -4.17 -9.74 -4.74
C ILE A 230 -4.64 -8.63 -5.69
N GLY A 231 -5.82 -8.82 -6.30
CA GLY A 231 -6.42 -7.83 -7.18
C GLY A 231 -7.06 -6.71 -6.38
N VAL A 232 -6.62 -5.47 -6.60
CA VAL A 232 -7.08 -4.31 -5.83
C VAL A 232 -7.90 -3.37 -6.72
N SER A 233 -9.10 -3.02 -6.28
CA SER A 233 -9.91 -1.97 -6.90
C SER A 233 -9.93 -0.69 -6.06
N GLY A 234 -10.59 0.34 -6.58
CA GLY A 234 -10.73 1.62 -5.91
C GLY A 234 -11.88 1.72 -4.93
N TYR A 235 -11.64 2.43 -3.85
CA TYR A 235 -12.64 2.96 -2.95
C TYR A 235 -12.18 4.34 -2.48
N ALA A 236 -12.92 5.43 -2.75
CA ALA A 236 -12.61 6.71 -2.13
C ALA A 236 -12.86 6.64 -0.63
N GLU A 237 -11.82 6.94 0.13
CA GLU A 237 -11.95 7.33 1.52
C GLU A 237 -12.30 8.84 1.60
N GLU A 238 -12.89 9.25 2.73
CA GLU A 238 -13.19 10.66 3.02
C GLU A 238 -14.16 11.37 2.05
N GLY A 239 -13.83 12.59 1.60
CA GLY A 239 -14.76 13.56 0.99
C GLY A 239 -15.29 13.18 -0.39
N ASP A 240 -14.82 12.07 -0.97
CA ASP A 240 -15.22 11.60 -2.30
C ASP A 240 -16.03 10.27 -2.30
N ASP A 241 -16.41 9.80 -1.10
CA ASP A 241 -17.27 8.65 -0.80
C ASP A 241 -17.88 7.93 -2.04
N GLN A 242 -17.17 6.89 -2.52
CA GLN A 242 -17.63 5.80 -3.39
C GLN A 242 -17.59 6.01 -4.92
N LYS A 243 -16.93 7.03 -5.49
CA LYS A 243 -16.86 7.26 -6.96
C LYS A 243 -16.28 6.07 -7.73
N GLU A 244 -15.60 5.17 -7.02
CA GLU A 244 -14.64 4.21 -7.56
C GLU A 244 -15.04 2.77 -7.35
N THR A 245 -16.20 2.54 -6.72
CA THR A 245 -16.86 1.22 -6.68
C THR A 245 -17.23 0.69 -8.07
N MET A 246 -16.94 1.48 -9.11
CA MET A 246 -17.07 1.17 -10.53
C MET A 246 -15.73 0.89 -11.21
N SER A 247 -14.60 0.89 -10.49
CA SER A 247 -13.31 0.41 -10.99
C SER A 247 -13.16 -1.06 -10.64
N GLY A 248 -12.79 -1.90 -11.61
CA GLY A 248 -12.53 -3.33 -11.41
C GLY A 248 -13.69 -4.09 -10.74
N SER A 249 -14.49 -4.83 -11.50
CA SER A 249 -15.45 -5.75 -10.85
C SER A 249 -14.80 -7.08 -10.45
N TYR A 250 -15.27 -7.69 -9.37
CA TYR A 250 -14.70 -8.92 -8.80
C TYR A 250 -13.21 -8.82 -8.38
N PRO A 251 -12.77 -7.77 -7.67
CA PRO A 251 -11.44 -7.71 -7.10
C PRO A 251 -11.31 -8.66 -5.89
N ASP A 252 -10.11 -8.80 -5.33
CA ASP A 252 -9.93 -9.40 -4.00
C ASP A 252 -10.32 -8.42 -2.90
N VAL A 253 -9.92 -7.15 -3.03
CA VAL A 253 -10.19 -6.06 -2.06
C VAL A 253 -10.33 -4.72 -2.78
N ALA A 254 -10.89 -3.72 -2.11
CA ALA A 254 -10.82 -2.33 -2.54
C ALA A 254 -10.01 -1.49 -1.52
N ALA A 255 -9.34 -0.44 -1.98
CA ALA A 255 -8.55 0.43 -1.11
C ALA A 255 -8.57 1.89 -1.59
N ASP A 256 -7.99 2.78 -0.79
CA ASP A 256 -8.02 4.23 -1.01
C ASP A 256 -7.60 4.64 -2.42
N TRP A 257 -8.55 5.14 -3.19
CA TRP A 257 -8.35 5.48 -4.58
C TRP A 257 -7.78 6.88 -4.80
N THR A 258 -8.18 7.85 -3.97
CA THR A 258 -7.81 9.26 -4.13
C THR A 258 -6.89 9.66 -3.01
N GLN A 259 -5.65 9.99 -3.35
CA GLN A 259 -4.61 10.32 -2.38
C GLN A 259 -3.89 11.61 -2.81
N ASN A 260 -3.37 12.35 -1.83
CA ASN A 260 -2.49 13.48 -2.08
C ASN A 260 -1.03 13.00 -2.07
N LEU A 261 -0.44 12.83 -3.25
CA LEU A 261 0.80 12.10 -3.49
C LEU A 261 1.92 13.01 -4.02
N PRO A 262 3.21 12.64 -3.79
CA PRO A 262 4.35 13.47 -4.16
C PRO A 262 4.42 13.76 -5.66
N ASN A 263 4.87 14.97 -6.01
CA ASN A 263 5.09 15.38 -7.40
C ASN A 263 6.41 14.84 -7.94
N HIS A 264 6.45 14.58 -9.25
CA HIS A 264 7.64 14.10 -9.94
C HIS A 264 8.58 15.21 -10.42
N ASP A 265 8.08 16.45 -10.57
CA ASP A 265 8.78 17.57 -11.19
C ASP A 265 9.24 18.68 -10.21
N ASP A 266 9.06 18.46 -8.91
CA ASP A 266 9.58 19.31 -7.84
C ASP A 266 10.23 18.49 -6.72
N THR A 267 10.53 19.10 -5.57
CA THR A 267 11.24 18.42 -4.47
C THR A 267 10.37 18.23 -3.22
N ASP A 268 9.19 18.83 -3.16
CA ASP A 268 8.40 18.93 -1.92
C ASP A 268 6.89 19.09 -2.15
N GLY A 269 6.45 19.24 -3.39
CA GLY A 269 5.07 19.43 -3.77
C GLY A 269 4.29 18.13 -3.84
N TYR A 270 2.97 18.27 -3.72
CA TYR A 270 2.03 17.15 -3.80
C TYR A 270 0.88 17.52 -4.72
N HIS A 271 0.20 16.51 -5.24
CA HIS A 271 -1.02 16.65 -6.00
C HIS A 271 -2.02 15.57 -5.60
N GLU A 272 -3.31 15.92 -5.67
CA GLU A 272 -4.38 14.95 -5.57
C GLU A 272 -4.47 14.15 -6.87
N THR A 273 -4.45 12.83 -6.75
CA THR A 273 -4.57 11.92 -7.88
C THR A 273 -5.38 10.69 -7.50
N SER A 274 -5.89 10.00 -8.50
CA SER A 274 -7.03 9.09 -8.40
C SER A 274 -6.84 7.89 -9.33
N GLY A 275 -6.92 6.67 -8.81
CA GLY A 275 -6.77 5.45 -9.60
C GLY A 275 -6.55 4.18 -8.77
N THR A 276 -6.88 3.01 -9.33
CA THR A 276 -6.46 1.72 -8.74
C THR A 276 -4.94 1.64 -8.63
N SER A 277 -4.25 2.35 -9.51
CA SER A 277 -2.81 2.59 -9.49
C SER A 277 -2.31 3.15 -8.16
N PHE A 278 -3.14 3.80 -7.34
CA PHE A 278 -2.76 4.32 -6.02
C PHE A 278 -3.36 3.50 -4.86
N ALA A 279 -4.53 2.90 -5.05
CA ALA A 279 -5.13 1.95 -4.11
C ALA A 279 -4.25 0.69 -3.91
N THR A 280 -3.67 0.20 -5.00
CA THR A 280 -2.82 -0.99 -5.03
C THR A 280 -1.54 -0.85 -4.21
N PRO A 281 -0.68 0.17 -4.45
CA PRO A 281 0.55 0.38 -3.69
C PRO A 281 0.27 0.78 -2.25
N ARG A 282 -0.84 1.48 -1.97
CA ARG A 282 -1.31 1.74 -0.60
C ARG A 282 -1.56 0.42 0.15
N THR A 283 -2.21 -0.55 -0.50
CA THR A 283 -2.43 -1.90 0.04
C THR A 283 -1.10 -2.63 0.28
N ALA A 284 -0.14 -2.55 -0.64
CA ALA A 284 1.20 -3.08 -0.44
C ALA A 284 1.89 -2.44 0.78
N GLY A 285 1.76 -1.13 0.95
CA GLY A 285 2.26 -0.40 2.12
C GLY A 285 1.64 -0.91 3.43
N ILE A 286 0.32 -1.08 3.49
CA ILE A 286 -0.39 -1.64 4.66
C ILE A 286 0.18 -3.01 5.06
N LEU A 287 0.33 -3.91 4.08
CA LEU A 287 0.87 -5.25 4.32
C LEU A 287 2.34 -5.21 4.73
N SER A 288 3.13 -4.30 4.16
CA SER A 288 4.53 -4.11 4.54
C SER A 288 4.68 -3.61 5.99
N LEU A 289 3.75 -2.78 6.47
CA LEU A 289 3.74 -2.32 7.85
C LEU A 289 3.44 -3.48 8.81
N VAL A 290 2.46 -4.32 8.47
CA VAL A 290 2.15 -5.55 9.21
C VAL A 290 3.39 -6.46 9.29
N LEU A 291 4.10 -6.69 8.17
CA LEU A 291 5.34 -7.48 8.17
C LEU A 291 6.42 -6.85 9.05
N THR A 292 6.57 -5.53 9.01
CA THR A 292 7.54 -4.80 9.83
C THR A 292 7.26 -4.99 11.33
N MET A 293 5.99 -4.90 11.74
CA MET A 293 5.56 -5.13 13.12
C MET A 293 5.78 -6.57 13.58
N LEU A 294 5.38 -7.55 12.75
CA LEU A 294 5.57 -8.98 13.05
C LEU A 294 7.06 -9.34 13.16
N ARG A 295 7.91 -8.76 12.32
CA ARG A 295 9.37 -8.96 12.38
C ARG A 295 9.99 -8.40 13.64
N SER A 296 9.55 -7.22 14.07
CA SER A 296 10.00 -6.62 15.32
C SER A 296 9.73 -7.55 16.51
N ASP A 297 8.53 -8.12 16.60
CA ASP A 297 8.17 -9.08 17.64
C ASP A 297 8.93 -10.40 17.53
N ALA A 298 9.10 -10.89 16.30
CA ALA A 298 9.83 -12.12 16.01
C ALA A 298 11.35 -11.98 16.22
N LYS A 299 11.86 -10.74 16.31
CA LYS A 299 13.28 -10.38 16.19
C LYS A 299 13.90 -10.93 14.90
N ASP A 300 13.13 -10.85 13.82
CA ASP A 300 13.51 -11.27 12.50
C ASP A 300 14.11 -10.08 11.74
N ASN A 301 15.44 -10.04 11.67
CA ASN A 301 16.18 -8.94 11.06
C ASN A 301 16.35 -9.10 9.53
N LEU A 302 15.76 -10.14 8.92
CA LEU A 302 15.84 -10.39 7.48
C LEU A 302 14.51 -10.09 6.80
N THR A 303 14.54 -9.96 5.47
CA THR A 303 13.36 -9.76 4.61
C THR A 303 13.30 -10.80 3.49
N GLY A 304 12.23 -10.74 2.70
CA GLY A 304 11.90 -11.69 1.65
C GLY A 304 11.42 -13.05 2.18
N ALA A 305 11.16 -13.97 1.26
CA ALA A 305 10.76 -15.35 1.56
C ALA A 305 11.73 -16.40 0.97
N SER A 306 12.84 -15.94 0.38
CA SER A 306 13.76 -16.76 -0.41
C SER A 306 14.50 -17.82 0.41
N ASP A 307 14.66 -19.00 -0.18
CA ASP A 307 15.45 -20.10 0.36
C ASP A 307 16.96 -19.80 0.42
N VAL A 308 17.45 -18.79 -0.31
CA VAL A 308 18.84 -18.32 -0.18
C VAL A 308 19.18 -17.95 1.27
N TYR A 309 18.19 -17.47 2.03
CA TYR A 309 18.31 -17.12 3.44
C TYR A 309 17.64 -18.15 4.38
N ASN A 310 17.39 -19.38 3.90
CA ASN A 310 16.71 -20.46 4.63
C ASN A 310 15.30 -20.10 5.15
N ARG A 311 14.55 -19.31 4.37
CA ARG A 311 13.20 -18.87 4.78
C ARG A 311 12.09 -19.84 4.41
N SER A 312 12.30 -20.74 3.43
CA SER A 312 11.34 -21.80 3.07
C SER A 312 9.91 -21.29 2.86
N GLY A 313 9.80 -20.13 2.20
CA GLY A 313 8.52 -19.47 1.89
C GLY A 313 7.91 -18.66 3.03
N LEU A 314 8.61 -18.49 4.16
CA LEU A 314 8.16 -17.67 5.29
C LEU A 314 8.63 -16.22 5.13
N LEU A 315 7.68 -15.29 5.07
CA LEU A 315 7.95 -13.84 5.09
C LEU A 315 8.40 -13.37 6.47
N VAL A 316 7.92 -13.98 7.56
CA VAL A 316 8.39 -13.70 8.93
C VAL A 316 8.73 -15.01 9.63
N GLN A 317 9.92 -15.09 10.21
CA GLN A 317 10.40 -16.29 10.90
C GLN A 317 11.27 -15.90 12.10
N GLY A 318 10.73 -16.08 13.30
CA GLY A 318 11.48 -15.80 14.53
C GLY A 318 10.63 -16.01 15.79
N GLY A 319 11.28 -16.45 16.87
CA GLY A 319 10.57 -16.79 18.11
C GLY A 319 9.50 -17.86 17.89
N ASN A 320 8.24 -17.51 18.18
CA ASN A 320 7.07 -18.37 17.94
C ASN A 320 6.23 -17.91 16.73
N ILE A 321 6.73 -16.94 15.95
CA ILE A 321 6.04 -16.35 14.80
C ILE A 321 6.62 -16.98 13.52
N SER A 322 5.73 -17.49 12.69
CA SER A 322 6.05 -18.11 11.40
C SER A 322 4.92 -17.76 10.44
N ILE A 323 5.17 -16.82 9.53
CA ILE A 323 4.15 -16.21 8.68
C ILE A 323 4.54 -16.39 7.22
N SER A 324 3.66 -17.02 6.46
CA SER A 324 3.74 -17.16 5.01
C SER A 324 2.89 -16.10 4.29
N ASN A 325 3.04 -16.00 2.98
CA ASN A 325 2.12 -15.23 2.14
C ASN A 325 0.65 -15.65 2.34
N ALA A 326 0.37 -16.97 2.45
CA ALA A 326 -1.00 -17.46 2.63
C ALA A 326 -1.63 -16.95 3.93
N ASP A 327 -0.85 -16.88 5.01
CA ASP A 327 -1.32 -16.36 6.31
C ASP A 327 -1.69 -14.87 6.21
N ILE A 328 -0.83 -14.07 5.55
CA ILE A 328 -1.08 -12.64 5.31
C ILE A 328 -2.35 -12.43 4.50
N ARG A 329 -2.54 -13.17 3.40
CA ARG A 329 -3.73 -13.07 2.55
C ARG A 329 -4.99 -13.46 3.29
N HIS A 330 -4.94 -14.54 4.07
CA HIS A 330 -6.06 -14.96 4.89
C HIS A 330 -6.44 -13.86 5.89
N ALA A 331 -5.47 -13.29 6.61
CA ALA A 331 -5.72 -12.20 7.54
C ALA A 331 -6.28 -10.94 6.85
N LEU A 332 -5.77 -10.59 5.66
CA LEU A 332 -6.30 -9.50 4.84
C LEU A 332 -7.79 -9.72 4.52
N ASN A 333 -8.15 -10.92 4.04
CA ASN A 333 -9.52 -11.29 3.71
C ASN A 333 -10.46 -11.21 4.92
N LEU A 334 -10.00 -11.65 6.10
CA LEU A 334 -10.76 -11.54 7.34
C LEU A 334 -11.01 -10.08 7.74
N SER A 335 -10.01 -9.22 7.54
CA SER A 335 -10.02 -7.83 8.00
C SER A 335 -10.93 -6.90 7.19
N GLY A 336 -11.16 -7.19 5.90
CA GLY A 336 -11.89 -6.29 5.00
C GLY A 336 -13.27 -5.93 5.52
N TRP A 337 -13.70 -4.68 5.39
CA TRP A 337 -15.01 -4.25 5.88
C TRP A 337 -15.91 -3.80 4.73
N TYR A 338 -17.23 -3.88 4.91
CA TYR A 338 -18.17 -3.37 3.92
C TYR A 338 -18.76 -2.04 4.39
N PRO A 339 -18.60 -0.95 3.61
CA PRO A 339 -19.30 0.30 3.84
C PRO A 339 -20.80 0.08 3.94
N SER A 340 -21.43 0.75 4.89
CA SER A 340 -22.88 0.67 5.06
C SER A 340 -23.57 1.49 3.97
N PHE A 341 -24.68 0.97 3.44
CA PHE A 341 -25.56 1.77 2.59
C PHE A 341 -26.03 3.06 3.28
N THR A 342 -26.07 3.09 4.62
CA THR A 342 -26.51 4.27 5.38
C THR A 342 -25.50 5.41 5.42
N THR A 343 -24.23 5.14 5.11
CA THR A 343 -23.17 6.16 5.04
C THR A 343 -22.98 6.70 3.63
N TRP A 344 -23.71 6.18 2.63
CA TRP A 344 -23.63 6.65 1.25
C TRP A 344 -24.28 8.03 1.07
N ASP A 345 -23.54 8.94 0.43
CA ASP A 345 -24.05 10.22 -0.06
C ASP A 345 -24.52 10.11 -1.52
N PRO A 346 -25.84 10.15 -1.80
CA PRO A 346 -26.38 10.11 -3.16
C PRO A 346 -26.01 11.34 -4.01
N SER A 347 -25.47 12.40 -3.42
CA SER A 347 -25.05 13.61 -4.11
C SER A 347 -23.60 13.57 -4.62
N ALA A 348 -22.80 12.60 -4.18
CA ALA A 348 -21.41 12.42 -4.59
C ALA A 348 -21.24 11.91 -6.03
N GLY A 349 -22.33 11.47 -6.68
CA GLY A 349 -22.29 10.98 -8.07
C GLY A 349 -21.86 9.52 -8.21
N THR A 350 -21.99 8.75 -7.13
CA THR A 350 -21.42 7.42 -6.94
C THR A 350 -22.48 6.34 -6.83
N MET A 351 -22.13 5.08 -7.10
CA MET A 351 -23.04 3.95 -6.84
C MET A 351 -22.80 3.42 -5.43
N PRO A 352 -23.88 3.16 -4.66
CA PRO A 352 -23.72 2.55 -3.35
C PRO A 352 -23.23 1.11 -3.49
N ILE A 353 -22.53 0.64 -2.48
CA ILE A 353 -22.20 -0.79 -2.37
C ILE A 353 -23.48 -1.60 -2.19
N SER A 354 -23.58 -2.67 -2.98
CA SER A 354 -24.71 -3.60 -3.00
C SER A 354 -24.86 -4.24 -1.63
N PRO A 355 -26.01 -4.13 -0.97
CA PRO A 355 -26.26 -4.79 0.31
C PRO A 355 -26.51 -6.30 0.17
N VAL A 356 -26.54 -6.83 -1.07
CA VAL A 356 -26.84 -8.24 -1.38
C VAL A 356 -25.61 -8.98 -1.89
N ALA A 357 -24.74 -8.30 -2.63
CA ALA A 357 -23.54 -8.89 -3.22
C ALA A 357 -22.40 -7.86 -3.24
N PRO A 358 -21.96 -7.36 -2.08
CA PRO A 358 -20.91 -6.34 -2.00
C PRO A 358 -19.58 -6.85 -2.56
N CYS A 359 -19.35 -8.16 -2.48
CA CYS A 359 -18.18 -8.85 -3.02
C CYS A 359 -17.92 -8.62 -4.50
N THR A 360 -18.95 -8.38 -5.32
CA THR A 360 -18.75 -8.14 -6.76
C THR A 360 -18.15 -6.76 -7.04
N GLN A 361 -18.22 -5.84 -6.08
CA GLN A 361 -17.71 -4.47 -6.17
C GLN A 361 -16.39 -4.28 -5.42
N VAL A 362 -16.28 -4.84 -4.21
CA VAL A 362 -15.12 -4.61 -3.32
C VAL A 362 -14.51 -5.89 -2.76
N GLY A 363 -14.82 -7.06 -3.34
CA GLY A 363 -14.22 -8.33 -2.95
C GLY A 363 -14.49 -8.71 -1.49
N TRP A 364 -13.46 -9.10 -0.76
CA TRP A 364 -13.52 -9.38 0.68
C TRP A 364 -13.90 -8.15 1.51
N GLY A 365 -13.70 -6.94 0.99
CA GLY A 365 -14.05 -5.67 1.62
C GLY A 365 -13.07 -4.55 1.27
N VAL A 366 -13.33 -3.39 1.86
CA VAL A 366 -12.43 -2.24 1.85
C VAL A 366 -11.30 -2.45 2.86
N VAL A 367 -10.09 -2.04 2.49
CA VAL A 367 -8.87 -2.14 3.29
C VAL A 367 -8.22 -0.76 3.38
N ASN A 368 -7.90 -0.34 4.60
CA ASN A 368 -7.19 0.90 4.90
C ASN A 368 -6.31 0.78 6.15
N MET A 369 -5.79 1.90 6.66
CA MET A 369 -4.90 1.88 7.83
C MET A 369 -5.55 1.27 9.09
N SER A 370 -6.89 1.31 9.21
CA SER A 370 -7.59 0.68 10.34
C SER A 370 -7.49 -0.85 10.33
N ASN A 371 -7.12 -1.46 9.18
CA ASN A 371 -6.93 -2.90 9.05
C ASN A 371 -5.56 -3.39 9.57
N VAL A 372 -4.56 -2.51 9.72
CA VAL A 372 -3.19 -2.88 10.13
C VAL A 372 -3.18 -3.62 11.46
N MET A 373 -3.76 -3.02 12.51
CA MET A 373 -3.77 -3.61 13.85
C MET A 373 -4.55 -4.93 13.92
N PRO A 374 -5.78 -5.04 13.37
CA PRO A 374 -6.50 -6.32 13.30
C PRO A 374 -5.71 -7.44 12.60
N ILE A 375 -5.05 -7.15 11.47
CA ILE A 375 -4.23 -8.13 10.75
C ILE A 375 -3.03 -8.54 11.61
N TYR A 376 -2.29 -7.57 12.14
CA TYR A 376 -1.12 -7.81 12.98
C TYR A 376 -1.46 -8.63 14.23
N GLU A 377 -2.46 -8.22 15.01
CA GLU A 377 -2.84 -8.91 16.25
C GLU A 377 -3.32 -10.34 15.99
N HIS A 378 -4.00 -10.55 14.86
CA HIS A 378 -4.44 -11.88 14.44
C HIS A 378 -3.25 -12.79 14.14
N LEU A 379 -2.29 -12.32 13.35
CA LEU A 379 -1.11 -13.08 12.95
C LEU A 379 -0.11 -13.27 14.11
N ALA A 380 -0.05 -12.33 15.04
CA ALA A 380 0.74 -12.42 16.27
C ALA A 380 0.09 -13.33 17.33
N GLY A 381 -1.15 -13.78 17.11
CA GLY A 381 -1.90 -14.60 18.08
C GLY A 381 -2.36 -13.84 19.33
N ILE A 382 -2.45 -12.51 19.23
CA ILE A 382 -2.92 -11.61 20.30
C ILE A 382 -4.45 -11.59 20.34
N SER A 383 -5.07 -11.46 19.18
CA SER A 383 -6.53 -11.45 19.02
C SER A 383 -6.96 -12.35 17.85
N THR A 384 -8.24 -12.65 17.74
CA THR A 384 -8.78 -13.44 16.62
C THR A 384 -9.76 -12.61 15.84
N MET A 385 -9.62 -12.57 14.51
CA MET A 385 -10.66 -12.04 13.64
C MET A 385 -11.74 -13.10 13.41
N PRO A 386 -13.04 -12.72 13.42
CA PRO A 386 -14.12 -13.66 13.15
C PRO A 386 -14.13 -14.09 11.68
N ASP A 387 -14.65 -15.29 11.43
CA ASP A 387 -14.92 -15.77 10.08
C ASP A 387 -15.85 -14.83 9.32
N ARG A 388 -15.73 -14.83 7.99
CA ARG A 388 -16.56 -13.99 7.13
C ARG A 388 -17.97 -14.56 7.02
N PRO A 389 -18.99 -13.73 6.72
CA PRO A 389 -20.32 -14.22 6.41
C PRO A 389 -20.28 -15.26 5.27
N ALA A 390 -21.04 -16.35 5.40
CA ALA A 390 -20.99 -17.47 4.46
C ALA A 390 -21.38 -17.11 3.01
N ASP A 391 -22.18 -16.07 2.81
CA ASP A 391 -22.52 -15.52 1.49
C ASP A 391 -21.35 -14.78 0.85
N VAL A 392 -20.55 -14.07 1.66
CA VAL A 392 -19.30 -13.43 1.24
C VAL A 392 -18.27 -14.49 0.88
N GLU A 393 -18.09 -15.49 1.72
CA GLU A 393 -17.16 -16.61 1.46
C GLU A 393 -17.53 -17.32 0.15
N LEU A 394 -18.79 -17.70 -0.03
CA LEU A 394 -19.26 -18.35 -1.26
C LEU A 394 -19.02 -17.48 -2.50
N CYS A 395 -19.22 -16.17 -2.38
CA CYS A 395 -18.98 -15.24 -3.49
C CYS A 395 -17.50 -15.18 -3.87
N MET A 396 -16.61 -15.07 -2.88
CA MET A 396 -15.18 -14.97 -3.11
C MET A 396 -14.55 -16.30 -3.52
N GLU A 397 -15.04 -17.44 -3.01
CA GLU A 397 -14.71 -18.76 -3.55
C GLU A 397 -15.14 -18.90 -5.01
N THR A 398 -16.32 -18.39 -5.37
CA THR A 398 -16.76 -18.37 -6.77
C THR A 398 -15.84 -17.50 -7.61
N ASN A 399 -15.45 -16.31 -7.13
CA ASN A 399 -14.51 -15.43 -7.81
C ASN A 399 -13.15 -16.14 -8.04
N GLN A 400 -12.60 -16.76 -6.99
CA GLN A 400 -11.37 -17.53 -7.06
C GLN A 400 -11.45 -18.67 -8.09
N ASN A 401 -12.53 -19.45 -8.10
CA ASN A 401 -12.75 -20.52 -9.08
C ASN A 401 -12.81 -19.99 -10.52
N ILE A 402 -13.37 -18.80 -10.74
CA ILE A 402 -13.41 -18.18 -12.07
C ILE A 402 -12.00 -17.77 -12.50
N ARG A 403 -11.21 -17.16 -11.61
CA ARG A 403 -9.81 -16.78 -11.88
C ARG A 403 -8.96 -18.00 -12.20
N GLU A 404 -9.07 -19.06 -11.41
CA GLU A 404 -8.39 -20.33 -11.68
C GLU A 404 -8.82 -20.91 -13.04
N ALA A 405 -10.11 -20.94 -13.36
CA ALA A 405 -10.59 -21.46 -14.64
C ALA A 405 -10.16 -20.60 -15.86
N TYR A 406 -9.81 -19.33 -15.65
CA TYR A 406 -9.36 -18.44 -16.71
C TYR A 406 -7.84 -18.56 -16.95
N TRP A 407 -7.06 -18.64 -15.87
CA TRP A 407 -5.58 -18.58 -15.91
C TRP A 407 -4.89 -19.96 -15.81
N THR A 408 -5.63 -21.06 -15.60
CA THR A 408 -5.12 -22.45 -15.60
C THR A 408 -5.76 -23.29 -16.70
#